data_AF-M4BXI0-F1
#
_entry.id   AF-M4BXI0-F1
#
_cell.length_a   1.000
_cell.length_b   1.000
_cell.length_c   1.000
_cell.angle_alpha   90.00
_cell.angle_beta   90.00
_cell.angle_gamma   90.00
#
_symmetry.space_group_name_H-M   'P 1'
#
loop_
_entity.id
_entity.type
_entity.pdbx_description
1 polymer ?
#
loop_
_entity_poly.entity_id
_entity_poly.type
_entity_poly.pdbx_seq_one_letter_code
_entity_poly.pdbx_strand_id
1 'polypeptide(L)'
;MNLVLALQSVRAERDAKNLPRAQNAPPVLPAQLVKLSPRRFVKDVLSPHREQLAKAWTDEWIDGVESDHRLLRKTYDEDEEFRAVIDKHDVNTFFDEA
;
A
#
# COMPACT_ATOMS: atom_id res chain seq x y z
N MET A 1 -21.25 18.12 27.20
CA MET A 1 -20.32 18.37 26.07
C MET A 1 -20.62 17.34 24.99
N ASN A 2 -21.07 17.78 23.81
CA ASN A 2 -21.47 16.87 22.74
C ASN A 2 -20.25 16.47 21.90
N LEU A 3 -19.77 15.24 22.09
CA LEU A 3 -18.59 14.68 21.42
C LEU A 3 -18.64 14.80 19.89
N VAL A 4 -19.84 14.72 19.31
CA VAL A 4 -20.04 14.80 17.85
C VAL A 4 -19.74 16.21 17.31
N LEU A 5 -20.13 17.25 18.04
CA LEU A 5 -19.80 18.64 17.67
C LEU A 5 -18.32 18.96 17.86
N ALA A 6 -17.67 18.37 18.86
CA ALA A 6 -16.23 18.55 19.10
C ALA A 6 -15.37 17.87 18.02
N LEU A 7 -15.81 16.73 17.47
CA LEU A 7 -15.14 16.06 16.35
C LEU A 7 -15.21 16.88 15.05
N GLN A 8 -16.30 17.59 14.80
CA GLN A 8 -16.43 18.47 13.62
C GLN A 8 -15.45 19.65 13.63
N SER A 9 -14.93 20.02 14.81
CA SER A 9 -13.89 21.04 14.96
C SER A 9 -12.45 20.51 14.87
N VAL A 10 -12.26 19.18 14.83
CA VAL A 10 -10.94 18.59 14.63
C VAL A 10 -10.57 18.75 13.17
N ARG A 11 -9.65 19.68 12.88
CA ARG A 11 -9.00 19.76 11.58
C ARG A 11 -7.66 19.03 11.66
N ALA A 12 -7.41 18.14 10.71
CA ALA A 12 -6.09 17.58 10.52
C ALA A 12 -5.15 18.71 10.10
N GLU A 13 -4.23 19.08 10.98
CA GLU A 13 -3.18 20.04 10.68
C GLU A 13 -2.00 19.32 10.02
N ARG A 14 -1.44 19.91 8.96
CA ARG A 14 -0.18 19.43 8.39
C ARG A 14 0.96 20.00 9.22
N ASP A 15 1.72 19.12 9.83
CA ASP A 15 2.95 19.45 10.54
C ASP A 15 4.17 18.87 9.81
N ALA A 16 5.37 19.06 10.37
CA ALA A 16 6.60 18.46 9.86
C ALA A 16 6.55 16.92 9.78
N LYS A 17 5.59 16.28 10.48
CA LYS A 17 5.40 14.82 10.47
C LYS A 17 4.44 14.36 9.38
N ASN A 18 3.59 15.24 8.84
CA ASN A 18 2.57 14.99 7.81
C ASN A 18 2.70 15.92 6.57
N LEU A 19 3.92 16.37 6.28
CA LEU A 19 4.21 17.07 5.02
C LEU A 19 3.96 16.13 3.83
N PRO A 20 3.46 16.67 2.70
CA PRO A 20 3.31 15.88 1.48
C PRO A 20 4.69 15.35 1.05
N ARG A 21 4.74 14.09 0.62
CA ARG A 21 5.94 13.54 0.00
C ARG A 21 6.31 14.35 -1.24
N ALA A 22 7.61 14.50 -1.48
CA ALA A 22 8.12 15.08 -2.73
C ALA A 22 7.76 14.23 -3.96
N GLN A 23 7.50 12.93 -3.77
CA GLN A 23 7.01 12.02 -4.80
C GLN A 23 5.59 11.59 -4.46
N ASN A 24 4.70 11.67 -5.46
CA ASN A 24 3.37 11.10 -5.36
C ASN A 24 3.46 9.60 -5.03
N ALA A 25 2.46 9.09 -4.33
CA ALA A 25 2.29 7.64 -4.23
C ALA A 25 2.32 7.07 -5.67
N PRO A 26 3.11 6.02 -5.92
CA PRO A 26 3.18 5.47 -7.26
C PRO A 26 1.76 5.00 -7.65
N PRO A 27 1.32 5.22 -8.90
CA PRO A 27 -0.01 4.85 -9.37
C PRO A 27 -0.06 3.34 -9.59
N VAL A 28 0.08 2.57 -8.50
CA VAL A 28 0.10 1.12 -8.54
C VAL A 28 -1.20 0.64 -7.93
N LEU A 29 -2.06 0.07 -8.75
CA LEU A 29 -3.23 -0.63 -8.25
C LEU A 29 -2.77 -1.82 -7.38
N PRO A 30 -3.54 -2.22 -6.35
CA PRO A 30 -3.19 -3.37 -5.51
C PRO A 30 -2.84 -4.62 -6.34
N ALA A 31 -3.59 -4.90 -7.41
CA ALA A 31 -3.34 -6.00 -8.34
C ALA A 31 -1.98 -5.91 -9.06
N GLN A 32 -1.48 -4.70 -9.33
CA GLN A 32 -0.18 -4.51 -9.98
C GLN A 32 0.99 -4.78 -9.02
N LEU A 33 0.80 -4.65 -7.71
CA LEU A 33 1.85 -4.97 -6.72
C LEU A 33 2.21 -6.45 -6.75
N VAL A 34 1.22 -7.33 -6.91
CA VAL A 34 1.42 -8.78 -7.04
C VAL A 34 2.29 -9.13 -8.26
N LYS A 35 2.19 -8.34 -9.34
CA LYS A 35 2.96 -8.53 -10.57
C LYS A 35 4.42 -8.07 -10.45
N LEU A 36 4.79 -7.32 -9.41
CA LEU A 36 6.18 -6.96 -9.15
C LEU A 36 6.97 -8.17 -8.64
N SER A 37 8.23 -8.29 -9.05
CA SER A 37 9.14 -9.23 -8.39
C SER A 37 9.41 -8.77 -6.95
N PRO A 38 9.65 -9.69 -5.99
CA PRO A 38 9.92 -9.32 -4.60
C PRO A 38 11.03 -8.27 -4.44
N ARG A 39 12.11 -8.41 -5.22
CA ARG A 39 13.21 -7.42 -5.24
C ARG A 39 12.73 -6.03 -5.65
N ARG A 40 11.86 -5.96 -6.66
CA ARG A 40 11.35 -4.68 -7.19
C ARG A 40 10.32 -4.07 -6.24
N PHE A 41 9.47 -4.89 -5.64
CA PHE A 41 8.55 -4.46 -4.59
C PHE A 41 9.31 -3.83 -3.41
N VAL A 42 10.34 -4.50 -2.88
CA VAL A 42 11.14 -3.96 -1.78
C VAL A 42 11.82 -2.65 -2.17
N LYS A 43 12.45 -2.59 -3.34
CA LYS A 43 13.22 -1.42 -3.78
C LYS A 43 12.33 -0.22 -4.10
N ASP A 44 11.27 -0.43 -4.87
CA ASP A 44 10.50 0.65 -5.49
C ASP A 44 9.25 1.01 -4.66
N VAL A 45 8.76 0.12 -3.78
CA VAL A 45 7.54 0.33 -2.97
C VAL A 45 7.84 0.39 -1.48
N LEU A 46 8.51 -0.62 -0.91
CA LEU A 46 8.68 -0.68 0.56
C LEU A 46 9.76 0.29 1.06
N SER A 47 10.95 0.24 0.47
CA SER A 47 12.12 1.01 0.92
C SER A 47 11.90 2.52 0.92
N PRO A 48 11.27 3.15 -0.11
CA PRO A 48 11.02 4.58 -0.09
C PRO A 48 10.02 4.99 1.00
N HIS A 49 9.24 4.05 1.51
CA HIS A 49 8.18 4.29 2.50
C HIS A 49 8.55 3.86 3.92
N ARG A 50 9.70 3.19 4.11
CA ARG A 50 10.11 2.56 5.37
C ARG A 50 10.19 3.52 6.55
N GLU A 51 10.84 4.67 6.40
CA GLU A 51 10.94 5.68 7.46
C GLU A 51 9.58 6.23 7.90
N GLN A 52 8.62 6.26 6.98
CA GLN A 52 7.28 6.76 7.28
C GLN A 52 6.41 5.68 7.93
N LEU A 53 6.52 4.43 7.46
CA LEU A 53 5.87 3.28 8.09
C LEU A 53 6.34 3.11 9.53
N ALA A 54 7.65 3.26 9.78
CA ALA A 54 8.24 3.15 11.12
C ALA A 54 7.70 4.18 12.14
N LYS A 55 6.98 5.22 11.69
CA LYS A 55 6.30 6.17 12.61
C LYS A 55 5.08 5.57 13.31
N ALA A 56 4.48 4.53 12.73
CA ALA A 56 3.24 3.93 13.21
C ALA A 56 3.26 2.40 13.25
N TRP A 57 4.20 1.77 12.56
CA TRP A 57 4.30 0.31 12.41
C TRP A 57 5.59 -0.19 13.05
N THR A 58 5.55 -1.42 13.57
CA THR A 58 6.75 -2.10 14.06
C THR A 58 7.59 -2.63 12.91
N ASP A 59 8.88 -2.88 13.15
CA ASP A 59 9.74 -3.51 12.14
C ASP A 59 9.21 -4.89 11.72
N GLU A 60 8.65 -5.66 12.66
CA GLU A 60 8.00 -6.95 12.37
C GLU A 60 6.82 -6.81 11.40
N TRP A 61 6.00 -5.76 11.53
CA TRP A 61 4.92 -5.51 10.58
C TRP A 61 5.45 -5.11 9.21
N ILE A 62 6.51 -4.30 9.15
CA ILE A 62 7.15 -3.89 7.91
C ILE A 62 7.76 -5.10 7.19
N ASP A 63 8.45 -5.98 7.91
CA ASP A 63 9.03 -7.21 7.36
C ASP A 63 7.94 -8.24 6.98
N GLY A 64 6.82 -8.25 7.71
CA GLY A 64 5.63 -9.03 7.41
C GLY A 64 5.06 -8.71 6.02
N VAL A 65 5.01 -7.44 5.63
CA VAL A 65 4.55 -7.02 4.29
C VAL A 65 5.38 -7.63 3.17
N GLU A 66 6.70 -7.74 3.35
CA GLU A 66 7.55 -8.38 2.34
C GLU A 66 7.23 -9.89 2.24
N SER A 67 6.99 -10.54 3.37
CA SER A 67 6.63 -11.96 3.41
C SER A 67 5.28 -12.22 2.73
N ASP A 68 4.28 -11.38 3.02
CA ASP A 68 2.95 -11.43 2.40
C ASP A 68 3.04 -11.20 0.89
N HIS A 69 3.87 -10.25 0.45
CA HIS A 69 4.10 -10.01 -0.98
C HIS A 69 4.67 -11.25 -1.68
N ARG A 70 5.66 -11.92 -1.08
CA ARG A 70 6.24 -13.15 -1.63
C ARG A 70 5.19 -14.27 -1.73
N LEU A 71 4.32 -14.39 -0.74
CA LEU A 71 3.21 -15.35 -0.76
C LEU A 71 2.23 -15.03 -1.90
N LEU A 72 1.76 -13.79 -1.99
CA LEU A 72 0.88 -13.35 -3.07
C LEU A 72 1.49 -13.58 -4.46
N ARG A 73 2.80 -13.31 -4.60
CA ARG A 73 3.52 -13.55 -5.84
C ARG A 73 3.56 -15.04 -6.20
N LYS A 74 3.84 -15.89 -5.22
CA LYS A 74 3.82 -17.35 -5.39
C LYS A 74 2.43 -17.83 -5.81
N THR A 75 1.38 -17.38 -5.12
CA THR A 75 -0.01 -17.70 -5.48
C THR A 75 -0.34 -17.25 -6.91
N TYR A 76 0.10 -16.06 -7.33
CA TYR A 76 -0.06 -15.60 -8.71
C TYR A 76 0.61 -16.50 -9.75
N ASP A 77 1.77 -17.07 -9.42
CA ASP A 77 2.48 -17.96 -10.34
C ASP A 77 1.82 -19.36 -10.40
N GLU A 78 1.22 -19.83 -9.30
CA GLU A 78 0.69 -21.20 -9.12
C GLU A 78 -0.82 -21.36 -9.34
N ASP A 79 -1.63 -20.34 -9.04
CA ASP A 79 -3.09 -20.36 -9.09
C ASP A 79 -3.61 -19.58 -10.31
N GLU A 80 -4.18 -20.32 -11.26
CA GLU A 80 -4.69 -19.77 -12.52
C GLU A 80 -5.94 -18.91 -12.33
N GLU A 81 -6.83 -19.26 -11.39
CA GLU A 81 -8.05 -18.50 -11.11
C GLU A 81 -7.69 -17.17 -10.44
N PHE A 82 -6.80 -17.22 -9.45
CA PHE A 82 -6.26 -16.02 -8.81
C PHE A 82 -5.55 -15.12 -9.83
N ARG A 83 -4.70 -15.69 -10.68
CA ARG A 83 -4.02 -14.93 -11.73
C ARG A 83 -5.01 -14.26 -12.68
N ALA A 84 -6.06 -14.96 -13.11
CA ALA A 84 -7.08 -14.41 -14.00
C ALA A 84 -7.81 -13.20 -13.39
N VAL A 85 -8.11 -13.24 -12.08
CA VAL A 85 -8.68 -12.09 -11.36
C VAL A 85 -7.70 -10.91 -11.38
N ILE A 86 -6.43 -11.16 -11.01
CA ILE A 86 -5.39 -10.12 -10.97
C ILE A 86 -5.09 -9.54 -12.37
N ASP A 87 -5.21 -10.34 -13.43
CA ASP A 87 -5.02 -9.91 -14.81
C ASP A 87 -6.18 -9.12 -15.40
N LYS A 88 -7.38 -9.24 -14.83
CA LYS A 88 -8.53 -8.43 -15.22
C LYS A 88 -8.39 -6.96 -14.83
N HIS A 89 -7.61 -6.66 -13.78
CA HIS A 89 -7.37 -5.29 -13.35
C HIS A 89 -6.29 -4.63 -14.23
N ASP A 90 -6.67 -3.57 -14.91
CA ASP A 90 -5.83 -2.77 -15.80
C ASP A 90 -5.76 -1.29 -15.36
N VAL A 91 -5.10 -0.45 -16.16
CA VAL A 91 -4.97 0.99 -15.88
C VAL A 91 -6.30 1.75 -15.86
N ASN A 92 -7.39 1.13 -16.31
CA ASN A 92 -8.74 1.71 -16.31
C ASN A 92 -9.58 1.22 -15.12
N THR A 93 -9.08 0.24 -14.35
CA THR A 93 -9.76 -0.23 -13.14
C THR A 93 -9.58 0.79 -12.03
N PHE A 94 -10.68 1.38 -11.57
CA PHE A 94 -10.62 2.31 -10.44
C PHE A 94 -10.31 1.57 -9.14
N PHE A 95 -9.75 2.28 -8.15
CA PHE A 95 -9.43 1.70 -6.85
C PHE A 95 -10.65 1.09 -6.15
N ASP A 96 -11.84 1.66 -6.36
CA ASP A 96 -13.10 1.17 -5.78
C ASP A 96 -13.74 0.00 -6.56
N GLU A 97 -13.18 -0.34 -7.73
CA GLU A 97 -13.61 -1.44 -8.60
C GLU A 97 -12.67 -2.65 -8.52
N ALA A 98 -11.61 -2.54 -7.71
CA ALA A 98 -10.59 -3.55 -7.49
C ALA A 98 -10.96 -4.55 -6.38
#